data_AF-A0A316G956-F1
#
_entry.id   AF-A0A316G956-F1
#
_cell.length_a   1.000
_cell.length_b   1.000
_cell.length_c   1.000
_cell.angle_alpha   90.00
_cell.angle_beta   90.00
_cell.angle_gamma   90.00
#
_symmetry.space_group_name_H-M   'P 1'
#
loop_
_entity.id
_entity.type
_entity.pdbx_description
1 polymer ?
#
loop_
_entity_poly.entity_id
_entity_poly.type
_entity_poly.pdbx_seq_one_letter_code
_entity_poly.pdbx_strand_id
1 'polypeptide(L)' 'MDPLLLLLREEMTRKLSAAAGTMAATMEVLTATRAIAGDVPGTESLRAAIQELGDTRDHLVNQARTLEAFAPHR' A
#
# COMPACT_ATOMS: atom_id res chain seq x y z
N MET A 1 27.73 -4.42 8.31
CA MET A 1 26.38 -4.06 8.80
C MET A 1 26.05 -4.91 10.00
N ASP A 2 25.34 -4.33 10.97
CA ASP A 2 24.81 -5.06 12.13
C ASP A 2 23.74 -6.08 11.66
N PRO A 3 23.86 -7.37 12.00
CA PRO A 3 22.91 -8.40 11.60
C PRO A 3 21.48 -8.17 12.12
N LEU A 4 21.31 -7.48 13.26
CA LEU A 4 19.98 -7.13 13.76
C LEU A 4 19.32 -6.04 12.90
N LEU A 5 20.10 -5.10 12.36
CA LEU A 5 19.58 -4.09 11.44
C LEU A 5 19.13 -4.69 10.12
N LEU A 6 19.80 -5.73 9.64
CA LEU A 6 19.40 -6.47 8.43
C LEU A 6 18.07 -7.19 8.63
N LEU A 7 17.92 -7.92 9.75
CA LEU A 7 16.67 -8.62 10.10
C LEU A 7 15.51 -7.65 10.31
N LEU A 8 15.75 -6.53 11.02
CA LEU A 8 14.75 -5.49 11.22
C LEU A 8 14.28 -4.90 9.89
N ARG A 9 15.21 -4.62 8.97
CA ARG A 9 14.87 -4.11 7.64
C ARG A 9 14.02 -5.10 6.86
N GLU A 10 14.43 -6.37 6.78
CA GLU A 10 13.67 -7.40 6.07
C GLU A 10 12.26 -7.54 6.62
N GLU A 11 12.12 -7.52 7.95
CA GLU A 11 10.82 -7.59 8.60
C GLU A 11 9.94 -6.37 8.30
N MET A 12 10.52 -5.17 8.32
CA MET A 12 9.80 -3.94 7.97
C MET A 12 9.37 -3.93 6.50
N THR A 13 10.25 -4.31 5.57
CA THR A 13 9.91 -4.45 4.15
C THR A 13 8.76 -5.44 3.96
N ARG A 14 8.79 -6.61 4.62
CA ARG A 14 7.69 -7.58 4.55
C ARG A 14 6.38 -7.01 5.06
N LYS A 15 6.39 -6.32 6.20
CA LYS A 15 5.18 -5.71 6.80
C LYS A 15 4.57 -4.63 5.91
N LEU A 16 5.41 -3.74 5.36
CA LEU A 16 4.96 -2.68 4.47
C LEU A 16 4.35 -3.25 3.18
N SER A 17 4.99 -4.26 2.59
CA SER A 17 4.46 -4.95 1.41
C SER A 17 3.15 -5.69 1.70
N ALA A 18 3.02 -6.35 2.85
CA ALA A 18 1.78 -7.02 3.25
C ALA A 18 0.63 -6.02 3.47
N ALA A 19 0.92 -4.89 4.11
CA ALA A 19 -0.05 -3.80 4.29
C ALA A 19 -0.51 -3.23 2.95
N ALA A 20 0.44 -2.91 2.05
CA ALA A 20 0.13 -2.43 0.71
C ALA A 20 -0.71 -3.43 -0.10
N GLY A 21 -0.42 -4.74 0.01
CA GLY A 21 -1.23 -5.79 -0.62
C GLY A 21 -2.66 -5.84 -0.10
N THR A 22 -2.85 -5.68 1.22
CA THR A 22 -4.20 -5.63 1.84
C THR A 22 -4.99 -4.41 1.37
N MET A 23 -4.32 -3.26 1.25
CA MET A 23 -4.94 -2.03 0.72
C MET A 23 -5.34 -2.20 -0.75
N ALA A 24 -4.51 -2.83 -1.57
CA ALA A 24 -4.85 -3.13 -2.96
C ALA A 24 -6.10 -4.01 -3.08
N ALA A 25 -6.19 -5.10 -2.31
CA ALA A 25 -7.39 -5.95 -2.29
C ALA A 25 -8.64 -5.17 -1.83
N THR A 26 -8.50 -4.29 -0.84
CA THR A 26 -9.60 -3.44 -0.38
C THR A 26 -10.05 -2.47 -1.47
N MET A 27 -9.11 -1.85 -2.19
CA MET A 27 -9.41 -0.96 -3.31
C MET A 27 -10.15 -1.68 -4.44
N GLU A 28 -9.79 -2.93 -4.75
CA GLU A 28 -10.50 -3.74 -5.75
C GLU A 28 -11.97 -3.95 -5.36
N VAL A 29 -12.24 -4.33 -4.11
CA VAL A 29 -13.61 -4.51 -3.60
C VAL A 29 -14.40 -3.20 -3.64
N LEU A 30 -13.81 -2.08 -3.20
CA LEU A 30 -14.46 -0.78 -3.22
C LEU A 30 -14.73 -0.29 -4.64
N THR A 31 -13.81 -0.54 -5.57
CA THR A 31 -13.96 -0.21 -7.00
C THR A 31 -15.08 -1.04 -7.62
N ALA A 32 -15.13 -2.35 -7.36
CA ALA A 32 -16.21 -3.21 -7.81
C ALA A 32 -17.57 -2.77 -7.22
N THR A 33 -17.60 -2.42 -5.94
CA THR A 33 -18.80 -1.90 -5.26
C THR A 33 -19.29 -0.61 -5.92
N ARG A 34 -18.38 0.32 -6.25
CA ARG A 34 -18.71 1.54 -6.99
C ARG A 34 -19.23 1.24 -8.40
N ALA A 35 -18.62 0.28 -9.10
CA ALA A 35 -19.08 -0.12 -10.43
C ALA A 35 -20.51 -0.66 -10.40
N ILE A 36 -20.87 -1.41 -9.36
CA ILE A 36 -22.24 -1.91 -9.15
C ILE A 36 -23.20 -0.78 -8.77
N ALA A 37 -22.79 0.12 -7.88
CA ALA A 37 -23.62 1.24 -7.42
C ALA A 37 -23.84 2.31 -8.50
N GLY A 38 -22.96 2.41 -9.50
CA GLY A 38 -22.94 3.46 -10.50
C GLY A 38 -22.43 4.80 -9.96
N ASP A 39 -22.21 5.77 -10.85
CA ASP A 39 -21.85 7.15 -10.46
C ASP A 39 -23.12 7.94 -10.09
N VAL A 40 -23.77 7.51 -9.01
CA VAL A 40 -24.88 8.24 -8.40
C VAL A 40 -24.40 9.34 -7.46
N PRO A 41 -25.13 10.47 -7.35
CA PRO A 41 -24.82 11.52 -6.39
C PRO A 41 -24.70 10.95 -4.98
N GLY A 42 -23.55 11.16 -4.33
CA GLY A 42 -23.23 10.60 -3.00
C GLY A 42 -22.10 9.59 -2.97
N THR A 43 -21.64 9.08 -4.12
CA THR A 43 -20.43 8.21 -4.20
C THR A 43 -19.12 8.99 -4.25
N GLU A 44 -19.17 10.33 -4.17
CA GLU A 44 -18.01 11.22 -4.13
C GLU A 44 -17.06 10.86 -2.97
N SER A 45 -17.62 10.60 -1.79
CA SER A 45 -16.85 10.17 -0.62
C SER A 45 -16.21 8.80 -0.83
N LEU A 46 -16.87 7.89 -1.55
CA LEU A 46 -16.29 6.58 -1.89
C LEU A 46 -15.15 6.72 -2.89
N ARG A 47 -15.27 7.62 -3.87
CA ARG A 47 -14.19 7.93 -4.82
C ARG A 47 -12.98 8.52 -4.09
N ALA A 48 -13.21 9.49 -3.20
CA ALA A 48 -12.16 10.09 -2.38
C ALA A 48 -11.47 9.03 -1.50
N ALA A 49 -12.23 8.16 -0.84
CA ALA A 49 -11.68 7.08 -0.02
C ALA A 49 -10.82 6.09 -0.83
N ILE A 50 -11.24 5.72 -2.04
CA ILE A 50 -10.43 4.86 -2.93
C ILE A 50 -9.13 5.56 -3.32
N GLN A 51 -9.18 6.87 -3.61
CA GLN A 51 -7.99 7.65 -3.94
C GLN A 51 -7.01 7.74 -2.76
N GLU A 52 -7.49 8.10 -1.57
CA GLU A 52 -6.66 8.17 -0.35
C GLU A 52 -6.01 6.83 -0.01
N LEU A 53 -6.75 5.72 -0.18
CA LEU A 53 -6.20 4.37 -0.03
C LEU A 53 -5.10 4.08 -1.06
N GLY A 54 -5.28 4.52 -2.31
CA GLY A 54 -4.28 4.40 -3.36
C GLY A 54 -2.99 5.17 -3.05
N ASP A 55 -3.13 6.42 -2.63
CA ASP A 55 -2.00 7.28 -2.27
C ASP A 55 -1.23 6.69 -1.08
N THR A 56 -1.95 6.17 -0.08
CA THR A 56 -1.35 5.52 1.09
C THR A 56 -0.63 4.23 0.72
N ARG A 57 -1.24 3.38 -0.13
CA ARG A 57 -0.60 2.17 -0.65
C ARG A 57 0.72 2.52 -1.35
N ASP A 58 0.71 3.53 -2.21
CA ASP A 58 1.90 3.92 -2.98
C ASP A 58 3.00 4.46 -2.07
N HIS A 59 2.63 5.19 -1.02
CA HIS A 59 3.56 5.60 0.02
C HIS A 59 4.24 4.40 0.71
N LEU A 60 3.46 3.39 1.13
CA LEU A 60 4.00 2.19 1.78
C LEU A 60 4.93 1.39 0.85
N VAL A 61 4.56 1.25 -0.43
CA VAL A 61 5.42 0.61 -1.43
C VAL A 61 6.72 1.38 -1.61
N ASN A 62 6.66 2.71 -1.64
CA ASN A 62 7.86 3.53 -1.76
C ASN A 62 8.76 3.43 -0.53
N GLN A 63 8.19 3.36 0.68
CA GLN A 63 8.95 3.10 1.91
C GLN A 63 9.65 1.73 1.87
N ALA A 64 8.96 0.68 1.41
CA ALA A 64 9.54 -0.65 1.27
C ALA A 64 10.73 -0.66 0.28
N ARG A 65 10.56 -0.02 -0.90
CA ARG A 65 11.64 0.14 -1.89
C ARG A 65 12.82 0.95 -1.36
N THR A 66 12.54 2.00 -0.61
CA THR A 66 13.57 2.83 0.02
C THR A 66 14.39 2.01 1.01
N LEU A 67 13.75 1.18 1.84
CA LEU A 67 14.45 0.26 2.74
C LEU A 67 15.33 -0.74 1.98
N GLU A 68 14.85 -1.28 0.87
CA GLU A 68 15.63 -2.18 0.00
C GLU A 68 16.83 -1.47 -0.64
N ALA A 69 16.68 -0.22 -1.07
CA ALA A 69 17.75 0.57 -1.68
C ALA A 69 18.90 0.90 -0.72
N PHE A 70 18.66 0.93 0.59
CA PHE A 70 19.71 1.05 1.61
C PHE A 70 20.48 -0.26 1.84
N ALA A 71 20.18 -1.34 1.10
CA ALA A 71 21.02 -2.53 1.11
C ALA A 71 22.33 -2.23 0.35
N PRO A 72 23.51 -2.36 1.00
CA PRO A 72 24.77 -2.32 0.26
C PRO A 72 24.74 -3.44 -0.78
N HIS A 73 24.93 -3.08 -2.06
CA HIS A 73 25.14 -4.05 -3.12
C HIS A 73 26.33 -4.93 -2.73
N ARG A 74 26.07 -6.23 -2.69
CA ARG A 74 27.07 -7.24 -2.36
C ARG A 74 28.02 -7.46 -3.53
#